data_AF-A0A662UBU8-F1
#
_entry.id   AF-A0A662UBU8-F1
#
_cell.length_a   1.000
_cell.length_b   1.000
_cell.length_c   1.000
_cell.angle_alpha   90.00
_cell.angle_beta   90.00
_cell.angle_gamma   90.00
#
_symmetry.space_group_name_H-M   'P 1'
#
loop_
_entity.id
_entity.type
_entity.pdbx_description
1 polymer ?
#
loop_
_entity_poly.entity_id
_entity_poly.type
_entity_poly.pdbx_seq_one_letter_code
_entity_poly.pdbx_strand_id
1 'polypeptide(L)'
;MVKVKTIGPSCTAITPIVRCRNKLELMIDEKLTRPIIAITGKNVDEICRVLSKRFLVRHNGNGKEMLIQLQAFPAVSVWLLASYGVKPSEELLDKLLLNTPTLLADLFWDLVDLSSTDTRAKDGKPLISRAVLLKAS
;
A
#
# COMPACT_ATOMS: atom_id res chain seq x y z
N MET A 1 11.91 -24.74 -37.79
CA MET A 1 12.48 -23.93 -36.70
C MET A 1 11.35 -23.21 -35.99
N VAL A 2 10.93 -23.72 -34.82
CA VAL A 2 9.82 -23.14 -34.05
C VAL A 2 10.38 -21.98 -33.23
N LYS A 3 9.94 -20.75 -33.53
CA LYS A 3 10.23 -19.56 -32.71
C LYS A 3 9.48 -19.69 -31.40
N VAL A 4 10.17 -20.12 -30.35
CA VAL A 4 9.68 -20.05 -28.98
C VAL A 4 9.62 -18.58 -28.60
N LYS A 5 8.40 -18.03 -28.57
CA LYS A 5 8.12 -16.69 -28.06
C LYS A 5 8.14 -16.79 -26.54
N THR A 6 9.27 -16.46 -25.92
CA THR A 6 9.39 -16.38 -24.46
C THR A 6 8.51 -15.23 -23.98
N ILE A 7 7.30 -15.56 -23.52
CA ILE A 7 6.44 -14.61 -22.82
C ILE A 7 7.03 -14.51 -21.40
N GLY A 8 7.93 -13.54 -21.20
CA GLY A 8 8.33 -13.15 -19.85
C GLY A 8 7.10 -12.64 -19.10
N PRO A 9 6.96 -12.91 -17.79
CA PRO A 9 5.84 -12.39 -17.03
C PRO A 9 6.00 -10.86 -16.97
N SER A 10 5.09 -10.14 -17.61
CA SER A 10 4.94 -8.70 -17.42
C SER A 10 4.36 -8.45 -16.02
N CYS A 11 5.15 -8.71 -14.99
CA CYS A 11 4.87 -8.31 -13.63
C CYS A 11 5.16 -6.81 -13.56
N THR A 12 4.18 -5.97 -13.89
CA THR A 12 4.20 -4.59 -13.40
C THR A 12 4.29 -4.67 -11.88
N ALA A 13 5.45 -4.32 -11.32
CA ALA A 13 5.71 -4.43 -9.89
C ALA A 13 4.73 -3.53 -9.13
N ILE A 14 3.71 -4.14 -8.54
CA ILE A 14 2.69 -3.47 -7.73
C ILE A 14 3.41 -2.88 -6.52
N THR A 15 3.44 -1.55 -6.45
CA THR A 15 4.14 -0.82 -5.40
C THR A 15 3.14 0.03 -4.63
N PRO A 16 2.84 -0.35 -3.38
CA PRO A 16 1.97 0.46 -2.56
C PRO A 16 2.55 1.85 -2.33
N ILE A 17 1.66 2.83 -2.34
CA ILE A 17 2.00 4.25 -2.27
C ILE A 17 1.11 4.91 -1.23
N VAL A 18 1.74 5.72 -0.37
CA VAL A 18 1.02 6.71 0.43
C VAL A 18 1.19 8.06 -0.23
N ARG A 19 0.07 8.67 -0.62
CA ARG A 19 0.05 9.98 -1.25
C ARG A 19 -0.40 11.03 -0.25
N CYS A 20 0.44 12.04 -0.09
CA CYS A 20 0.21 13.20 0.76
C CYS A 20 -0.12 14.43 -0.11
N ARG A 21 -1.40 14.80 -0.11
CA ARG A 21 -1.94 16.05 -0.68
C ARG A 21 -2.74 16.80 0.40
N ASN A 22 -3.88 17.38 0.04
CA ASN A 22 -4.89 17.91 0.99
C ASN A 22 -5.51 16.81 1.89
N LYS A 23 -5.29 15.54 1.53
CA LYS A 23 -5.65 14.34 2.29
C LYS A 23 -4.55 13.31 2.10
N LEU A 24 -4.52 12.33 3.01
CA LEU A 24 -3.64 11.18 2.91
C LEU A 24 -4.39 10.02 2.26
N GLU A 25 -3.80 9.44 1.21
CA GLU A 25 -4.37 8.32 0.47
C GLU A 25 -3.40 7.15 0.45
N LEU A 26 -3.83 5.98 0.91
CA LEU A 26 -3.10 4.72 0.75
C LEU A 26 -3.62 4.00 -0.48
N MET A 27 -2.72 3.65 -1.40
CA MET A 27 -3.03 3.00 -2.68
C MET A 27 -2.05 1.86 -2.92
N ILE A 28 -2.43 0.89 -3.75
CA ILE A 28 -1.59 -0.29 -4.04
C ILE A 28 -0.88 -0.24 -5.39
N ASP A 29 -1.40 0.55 -6.32
CA ASP A 29 -0.82 0.80 -7.64
C ASP A 29 -1.19 2.22 -8.07
N GLU A 30 -0.35 2.85 -8.89
CA GLU A 30 -0.62 4.13 -9.53
C GLU A 30 -1.90 4.08 -10.38
N LYS A 31 -2.27 2.89 -10.87
CA LYS A 31 -3.47 2.65 -11.70
C LYS A 31 -4.76 2.53 -10.90
N LEU A 32 -4.70 2.32 -9.58
CA LEU A 32 -5.91 2.30 -8.76
C LEU A 32 -6.48 3.71 -8.72
N THR A 33 -7.69 3.90 -9.22
CA THR A 33 -8.38 5.20 -9.17
C THR A 33 -8.96 5.49 -7.78
N ARG A 34 -9.14 4.45 -6.96
CA ARG A 34 -9.73 4.53 -5.62
C ARG A 34 -8.70 4.14 -4.55
N PRO A 35 -8.51 4.96 -3.51
CA PRO A 35 -7.64 4.61 -2.39
C PRO A 35 -8.28 3.53 -1.51
N ILE A 36 -7.44 2.70 -0.89
CA ILE A 36 -7.84 1.69 0.10
C ILE A 36 -8.19 2.37 1.42
N ILE A 37 -7.37 3.36 1.81
CA ILE A 37 -7.61 4.22 2.97
C ILE A 37 -7.47 5.67 2.51
N ALA A 38 -8.45 6.50 2.86
CA ALA A 38 -8.35 7.94 2.73
C ALA A 38 -8.55 8.58 4.10
N ILE A 39 -7.54 9.33 4.56
CA ILE A 39 -7.56 10.02 5.85
C ILE A 39 -7.51 11.53 5.60
N THR A 40 -8.48 12.22 6.18
CA THR A 40 -8.49 13.69 6.32
C THR A 40 -8.40 14.03 7.80
N GLY A 41 -7.57 15.00 8.17
CA GLY A 41 -7.53 15.46 9.56
C GLY A 41 -6.26 16.20 9.92
N LYS A 42 -6.22 16.70 11.15
CA LYS A 42 -5.10 17.49 11.71
C LYS A 42 -3.78 16.74 11.78
N ASN A 43 -3.79 15.41 11.75
CA ASN A 43 -2.60 14.57 11.87
C ASN A 43 -1.93 14.29 10.51
N VAL A 44 -2.52 14.67 9.38
CA VAL A 44 -2.03 14.33 8.04
C VAL A 44 -0.58 14.78 7.84
N ASP A 45 -0.25 16.03 8.19
CA ASP A 45 1.11 16.55 8.03
C ASP A 45 2.13 15.80 8.87
N GLU A 46 1.76 15.42 10.10
CA GLU A 46 2.65 14.67 10.98
C GLU A 46 2.85 13.24 10.48
N ILE A 47 1.79 12.58 9.99
CA ILE A 47 1.87 11.27 9.35
C ILE A 47 2.80 11.32 8.13
N CYS A 48 2.62 12.31 7.25
CA CYS A 48 3.46 12.50 6.08
C CYS A 48 4.93 12.75 6.46
N ARG A 49 5.18 13.53 7.52
CA ARG A 49 6.52 13.76 8.05
C ARG A 49 7.16 12.45 8.52
N VAL A 50 6.45 11.64 9.32
CA VAL A 50 6.97 10.35 9.81
C VAL A 50 7.30 9.41 8.65
N LEU A 51 6.37 9.24 7.70
CA LEU A 51 6.59 8.35 6.55
C LEU A 51 7.74 8.82 5.65
N SER A 52 7.89 10.13 5.43
CA SER A 52 8.98 10.68 4.61
C SER A 52 10.38 10.43 5.16
N LYS A 53 10.52 10.20 6.47
CA LYS A 53 11.81 9.83 7.08
C LYS A 53 12.17 8.36 6.84
N ARG A 54 11.16 7.52 6.59
CA ARG A 54 11.28 6.05 6.60
C ARG A 54 11.24 5.44 5.22
N PHE A 55 10.54 6.08 4.29
CA PHE A 55 10.28 5.56 2.95
C PHE A 55 10.80 6.49 1.87
N LEU A 56 11.04 5.93 0.69
CA LEU A 56 11.49 6.69 -0.46
C LEU A 56 10.40 7.67 -0.89
N VAL A 57 10.76 8.95 -0.99
CA VAL A 57 9.86 10.02 -1.37
C VAL A 57 10.02 10.32 -2.85
N ARG A 58 8.90 10.32 -3.58
CA ARG A 58 8.76 10.80 -4.95
C ARG A 58 7.94 12.08 -4.93
N HIS A 59 8.42 13.10 -5.64
CA HIS A 59 7.64 14.30 -5.90
C HIS A 59 6.89 14.11 -7.21
N ASN A 60 5.57 14.23 -7.15
CA ASN A 60 4.69 14.28 -8.30
C ASN A 60 4.03 15.67 -8.29
N GLY A 61 3.77 16.31 -9.44
CA GLY A 61 3.36 17.73 -9.52
C GLY A 61 2.17 18.13 -8.63
N ASN A 62 1.42 17.15 -8.11
CA ASN A 62 0.28 17.32 -7.22
C ASN A 62 0.53 16.92 -5.74
N GLY A 63 1.75 16.60 -5.29
CA GLY A 63 2.04 16.26 -3.89
C GLY A 63 3.27 15.37 -3.65
N LYS A 64 3.41 14.89 -2.41
CA LYS A 64 4.47 13.94 -2.02
C LYS A 64 3.91 12.52 -2.05
N GLU A 65 4.63 11.58 -2.64
CA GLU A 65 4.29 10.17 -2.66
C GLU A 65 5.40 9.39 -1.95
N MET A 66 5.02 8.54 -1.00
CA MET A 66 5.93 7.63 -0.29
C MET A 66 5.74 6.22 -0.84
N LEU A 67 6.83 5.66 -1.37
CA LEU A 67 6.84 4.30 -1.89
C LEU A 67 7.01 3.32 -0.73
N ILE A 68 5.99 2.51 -0.49
CA ILE A 68 5.96 1.51 0.58
C ILE A 68 6.34 0.15 -0.03
N GLN A 69 7.30 -0.53 0.58
CA GLN A 69 7.63 -1.90 0.19
C GLN A 69 6.43 -2.81 0.46
N LEU A 70 6.18 -3.80 -0.40
CA LEU A 70 5.01 -4.67 -0.28
C LEU A 70 4.93 -5.37 1.09
N GLN A 71 6.08 -5.78 1.65
CA GLN A 71 6.14 -6.37 2.99
C GLN A 71 5.75 -5.40 4.13
N ALA A 72 5.99 -4.10 3.94
CA ALA A 72 5.69 -3.07 4.93
C ALA A 72 4.24 -2.56 4.82
N PHE A 73 3.53 -2.94 3.76
CA PHE A 73 2.19 -2.43 3.48
C PHE A 73 1.19 -2.72 4.61
N PRO A 74 1.08 -3.95 5.15
CA PRO A 74 0.21 -4.20 6.30
C PRO A 74 0.54 -3.34 7.51
N ALA A 75 1.81 -3.25 7.86
CA ALA A 75 2.29 -2.46 9.00
C ALA A 75 1.89 -0.98 8.88
N VAL A 76 2.16 -0.40 7.71
CA VAL A 76 1.82 0.99 7.42
C VAL A 76 0.31 1.19 7.43
N SER A 77 -0.46 0.24 6.90
CA SER A 77 -1.92 0.31 6.87
C SER A 77 -2.54 0.32 8.27
N VAL A 78 -2.10 -0.61 9.13
CA VAL A 78 -2.52 -0.66 10.55
C VAL A 78 -2.17 0.65 11.25
N TRP A 79 -0.94 1.12 11.07
CA TRP A 79 -0.44 2.33 11.71
C TRP A 79 -1.21 3.58 11.26
N LEU A 80 -1.56 3.67 9.96
CA LEU A 80 -2.38 4.76 9.43
C LEU A 80 -3.77 4.77 10.05
N LEU A 81 -4.43 3.61 10.19
CA LEU A 81 -5.73 3.52 10.87
C LEU A 81 -5.63 3.95 12.33
N ALA A 82 -4.61 3.48 13.05
CA ALA A 82 -4.38 3.87 14.45
C ALA A 82 -4.17 5.39 14.58
N SER A 83 -3.52 6.00 13.60
CA SER A 83 -3.21 7.44 13.56
C SER A 83 -4.39 8.33 13.13
N TYR A 84 -5.55 7.73 12.79
CA TYR A 84 -6.75 8.48 12.41
C TYR A 84 -7.32 9.29 13.58
N GLY A 85 -7.50 8.66 14.73
CA GLY A 85 -8.08 9.29 15.93
C GLY A 85 -7.07 9.78 16.96
N VAL A 86 -5.82 9.31 16.87
CA VAL A 86 -4.77 9.55 17.87
C VAL A 86 -3.52 10.08 17.17
N LYS A 87 -2.70 10.84 17.89
CA LYS A 87 -1.43 11.35 17.37
C LYS A 87 -0.56 10.19 16.83
N PRO A 88 0.00 10.30 15.62
CA PRO A 88 0.87 9.25 15.06
C PRO A 88 2.09 9.01 15.95
N SER A 89 2.33 7.74 16.28
CA SER A 89 3.48 7.31 17.09
C SER A 89 4.53 6.62 16.21
N GLU A 90 5.75 7.17 16.13
CA GLU A 90 6.87 6.54 15.41
C GLU A 90 7.21 5.17 16.01
N GLU A 91 7.12 5.02 17.34
CA GLU A 91 7.40 3.76 18.05
C GLU A 91 6.41 2.65 17.65
N LEU A 92 5.13 2.99 17.48
CA LEU A 92 4.13 2.02 17.03
C LEU A 92 4.42 1.55 15.60
N LEU A 93 4.85 2.46 14.72
CA LEU A 93 5.24 2.11 13.35
C LEU A 93 6.43 1.15 13.36
N ASP A 94 7.45 1.43 14.17
CA ASP A 94 8.62 0.56 14.30
C ASP A 94 8.26 -0.85 14.77
N LYS A 95 7.40 -0.96 15.80
CA LYS A 95 6.92 -2.26 16.29
C LYS A 95 6.16 -3.05 15.21
N LEU A 96 5.29 -2.37 14.46
CA LEU A 96 4.51 -3.00 13.39
C LEU A 96 5.41 -3.43 12.21
N LEU A 97 6.40 -2.62 11.84
CA LEU A 97 7.36 -2.97 10.79
C LEU A 97 8.22 -4.18 11.17
N LEU A 98 8.55 -4.34 12.45
CA LEU A 98 9.28 -5.51 12.96
C LEU A 98 8.38 -6.76 13.03
N ASN A 99 7.15 -6.60 13.52
CA ASN A 99 6.22 -7.71 13.69
C ASN A 99 4.77 -7.23 13.61
N THR A 100 4.21 -7.21 12.41
CA THR A 100 2.77 -7.02 12.23
C THR A 100 2.07 -8.34 12.55
N PRO A 101 1.10 -8.37 13.49
CA PRO A 101 0.32 -9.57 13.75
C PRO A 101 -0.31 -10.12 12.47
N THR A 102 -0.13 -11.41 12.20
CA THR A 102 -0.59 -12.06 10.96
C THR A 102 -2.06 -11.82 10.68
N LEU A 103 -2.90 -11.87 11.72
CA LEU A 103 -4.35 -11.59 11.61
C LEU A 103 -4.62 -10.19 11.02
N LEU A 104 -3.87 -9.17 11.44
CA LEU A 104 -4.04 -7.81 10.91
C LEU A 104 -3.51 -7.72 9.47
N ALA A 105 -2.42 -8.43 9.17
CA ALA A 105 -1.90 -8.45 7.82
C ALA A 105 -2.87 -9.11 6.84
N ASP A 106 -3.43 -10.25 7.21
CA ASP A 106 -4.44 -10.96 6.42
C ASP A 106 -5.70 -10.09 6.22
N LEU A 107 -6.19 -9.44 7.28
CA LEU A 107 -7.33 -8.50 7.18
C LEU A 107 -7.08 -7.40 6.14
N PHE A 108 -5.88 -6.82 6.10
CA PHE A 108 -5.58 -5.78 5.12
C PHE A 108 -5.49 -6.33 3.71
N TRP A 109 -4.96 -7.53 3.51
CA TRP A 109 -4.99 -8.18 2.19
C TRP A 109 -6.42 -8.48 1.73
N ASP A 110 -7.30 -8.89 2.64
CA ASP A 110 -8.71 -9.09 2.32
C ASP A 110 -9.38 -7.77 1.90
N LEU A 111 -9.09 -6.65 2.58
CA LEU A 111 -9.59 -5.33 2.20
C LEU A 111 -9.10 -4.88 0.82
N VAL A 112 -7.84 -5.20 0.50
CA VAL A 112 -7.28 -4.95 -0.83
C VAL A 112 -8.05 -5.73 -1.89
N ASP A 113 -8.26 -7.02 -1.65
CA ASP A 113 -8.99 -7.87 -2.56
C ASP A 113 -10.42 -7.38 -2.74
N LEU A 114 -11.11 -6.96 -1.68
CA LEU A 114 -12.43 -6.34 -1.76
C LEU A 114 -12.40 -5.02 -2.53
N SER A 115 -11.45 -4.13 -2.26
CA SER A 115 -11.32 -2.85 -2.99
C SER A 115 -11.08 -3.05 -4.50
N SER A 116 -10.47 -4.18 -4.87
CA SER A 116 -10.27 -4.57 -6.26
C SER A 116 -11.53 -5.09 -6.95
N THR A 117 -12.52 -5.60 -6.21
CA THR A 117 -13.69 -6.27 -6.80
C THR A 117 -14.62 -5.35 -7.58
N ASP A 118 -14.70 -4.05 -7.22
CA ASP A 118 -15.46 -3.06 -7.99
C ASP A 118 -14.78 -2.74 -9.34
N THR A 119 -13.46 -2.93 -9.44
CA THR A 119 -12.72 -2.90 -10.71
C THR A 119 -12.74 -4.22 -11.49
N ARG A 120 -13.27 -5.32 -10.90
CA ARG A 120 -13.42 -6.62 -11.58
C ARG A 120 -14.63 -6.68 -12.54
N ALA A 121 -15.13 -5.54 -13.00
CA ALA A 121 -16.08 -5.48 -14.10
C ALA A 121 -15.51 -5.91 -15.47
N LYS A 122 -14.24 -6.36 -15.57
CA LYS A 122 -13.70 -6.90 -16.85
C LYS A 122 -13.03 -8.28 -16.83
N ASP A 123 -12.31 -8.74 -15.79
CA ASP A 123 -11.53 -10.00 -15.94
C ASP A 123 -11.35 -10.90 -14.69
N GLY A 124 -12.12 -10.70 -13.61
CA GLY A 124 -12.29 -11.72 -12.55
C GLY A 124 -11.05 -12.14 -11.73
N LYS A 125 -9.86 -11.56 -11.94
CA LYS A 125 -8.63 -11.90 -11.19
C LYS A 125 -8.33 -10.90 -10.07
N PRO A 126 -7.78 -11.36 -8.92
CA PRO A 126 -7.29 -10.45 -7.88
C PRO A 126 -6.12 -9.62 -8.39
N LEU A 127 -6.04 -8.35 -7.96
CA LEU A 127 -4.95 -7.44 -8.33
C LEU A 127 -3.60 -7.95 -7.79
N ILE A 128 -3.61 -8.66 -6.65
CA ILE A 128 -2.43 -9.33 -6.09
C ILE A 128 -2.78 -10.79 -5.82
N SER A 129 -1.98 -11.71 -6.35
CA SER A 129 -2.13 -13.12 -6.02
C SER A 129 -1.41 -13.43 -4.70
N ARG A 130 -2.12 -14.07 -3.76
CA ARG A 130 -1.57 -14.59 -2.49
C ARG A 130 -0.31 -15.46 -2.68
N ALA A 131 -0.19 -16.13 -3.83
CA ALA A 131 0.98 -16.95 -4.17
C ALA A 131 2.25 -16.12 -4.48
N VAL A 132 2.09 -14.85 -4.86
CA VAL A 132 3.20 -13.91 -5.08
C VAL A 132 3.71 -13.35 -3.74
N LEU A 133 2.80 -13.11 -2.78
CA LEU A 133 3.13 -12.69 -1.42
C LEU A 133 3.96 -13.74 -0.65
N LEU A 134 3.57 -15.01 -0.75
CA LEU A 134 4.26 -16.11 -0.04
C LEU A 134 5.62 -16.50 -0.63
N LYS A 135 5.99 -16.02 -1.82
CA LYS A 135 7.30 -16.27 -2.44
C LYS A 135 8.35 -15.22 -2.12
N ALA A 136 7.96 -14.12 -1.48
CA ALA A 136 8.85 -13.01 -1.12
C ALA A 136 9.25 -13.02 0.37
N SER A 137 8.83 -14.03 1.13
CA SER A 137 9.23 -14.33 2.51
C SER A 137 10.24 -15.46 2.52
#